data_AF-A0A443Q6E9-F1
#
_entry.id   AF-A0A443Q6E9-F1
#
_cell.length_a   1.000
_cell.length_b   1.000
_cell.length_c   1.000
_cell.angle_alpha   90.00
_cell.angle_beta   90.00
_cell.angle_gamma   90.00
#
_symmetry.space_group_name_H-M   'P 1'
#
loop_
_entity.id
_entity.type
_entity.pdbx_description
1 polymer ?
#
loop_
_entity_poly.entity_id
_entity_poly.type
_entity_poly.pdbx_seq_one_letter_code
_entity_poly.pdbx_strand_id
1 'polypeptide(L)'
;AQFIAGTDTVSLTLYYAINLMASNQEIQIKVRNEIEEMIGMESKVSFIDMKFLNFTQAVIAEVQRFACIVPFGVPHSNESND
;
A
#
# COMPACT_ATOMS: atom_id res chain seq x y z
N ALA A 1 18.69 6.44 10.22
CA ALA A 1 18.13 6.67 8.87
C ALA A 1 17.11 5.61 8.47
N GLN A 2 17.49 4.32 8.42
CA GLN A 2 16.61 3.24 7.93
C GLN A 2 15.29 3.07 8.70
N PHE A 3 15.31 3.19 10.04
CA PHE A 3 14.09 3.15 10.86
C PHE A 3 13.12 4.28 10.50
N ILE A 4 13.60 5.53 10.49
CA ILE A 4 12.78 6.72 10.20
C ILE A 4 12.17 6.63 8.80
N ALA A 5 12.99 6.35 7.78
CA ALA A 5 12.53 6.27 6.39
C ALA A 5 11.42 5.22 6.20
N GLY A 6 11.56 4.05 6.82
CA GLY A 6 10.54 2.99 6.75
C GLY A 6 9.29 3.31 7.58
N THR A 7 9.46 3.84 8.80
CA THR A 7 8.34 4.11 9.71
C THR A 7 7.41 5.19 9.16
N ASP A 8 7.94 6.32 8.72
CA ASP A 8 7.12 7.45 8.27
C ASP A 8 6.35 7.09 7.00
N THR A 9 7.02 6.48 6.02
CA THR A 9 6.42 6.12 4.73
C THR A 9 5.36 5.02 4.85
N VAL A 10 5.60 3.98 5.65
CA VAL A 10 4.62 2.89 5.85
C VAL A 10 3.43 3.38 6.68
N SER A 11 3.65 4.19 7.72
CA SER A 11 2.57 4.73 8.55
C SER A 11 1.60 5.59 7.74
N LEU A 12 2.14 6.46 6.88
CA LEU A 12 1.32 7.28 5.98
C LEU A 12 0.58 6.44 4.93
N THR A 13 1.23 5.41 4.38
CA THR A 13 0.57 4.50 3.43
C THR A 13 -0.63 3.81 4.07
N LEU A 14 -0.47 3.29 5.29
CA LEU A 14 -1.56 2.66 6.04
C LEU A 14 -2.67 3.65 6.38
N TYR A 15 -2.33 4.87 6.77
CA TYR A 15 -3.30 5.92 7.03
C TYR A 15 -4.20 6.18 5.80
N TYR A 16 -3.59 6.40 4.64
CA TYR A 16 -4.34 6.63 3.41
C TYR A 16 -5.12 5.40 2.97
N ALA A 17 -4.56 4.19 3.08
CA ALA A 17 -5.26 2.95 2.73
C ALA A 17 -6.55 2.80 3.54
N ILE A 18 -6.48 2.96 4.86
CA ILE A 18 -7.63 2.85 5.75
C ILE A 18 -8.64 3.97 5.47
N ASN A 19 -8.17 5.22 5.33
CA ASN A 19 -9.04 6.36 5.08
C ASN A 19 -9.80 6.25 3.75
N LEU A 20 -9.10 5.88 2.68
CA LEU A 20 -9.70 5.72 1.35
C LEU A 20 -10.68 4.55 1.33
N MET A 21 -10.37 3.41 1.96
CA MET A 21 -11.31 2.30 2.07
C MET A 21 -12.53 2.66 2.93
N ALA A 22 -12.34 3.37 4.05
CA ALA A 22 -13.44 3.83 4.89
C ALA A 22 -14.38 4.78 4.15
N SER A 23 -13.83 5.63 3.27
CA SER A 23 -14.59 6.56 2.43
C SER A 23 -15.22 5.89 1.21
N ASN A 24 -14.68 4.74 0.76
CA ASN A 24 -15.14 4.00 -0.41
C ASN A 24 -15.51 2.56 -0.02
N GLN A 25 -16.62 2.40 0.69
CA GLN A 25 -17.07 1.13 1.26
C GLN A 25 -17.21 0.01 0.22
N GLU A 26 -17.58 0.34 -1.02
CA GLU A 26 -17.64 -0.63 -2.12
C GLU A 26 -16.28 -1.27 -2.44
N ILE A 27 -15.19 -0.51 -2.33
CA ILE A 27 -13.82 -1.00 -2.55
C ILE A 27 -13.40 -1.87 -1.36
N GLN A 28 -13.72 -1.43 -0.13
CA GLN A 28 -13.45 -2.21 1.07
C GLN A 28 -14.16 -3.57 1.04
N ILE A 29 -15.41 -3.62 0.58
CA ILE A 29 -16.17 -4.87 0.41
C ILE A 29 -15.52 -5.76 -0.65
N LYS A 30 -15.13 -5.20 -1.81
CA LYS A 30 -14.45 -5.98 -2.86
C LYS A 30 -13.12 -6.57 -2.40
N VAL A 31 -12.31 -5.82 -1.65
CA VAL A 31 -11.07 -6.33 -1.04
C VAL A 31 -11.36 -7.47 -0.08
N ARG A 32 -12.37 -7.30 0.79
CA ARG A 32 -12.76 -8.36 1.74
C ARG A 32 -13.23 -9.62 1.00
N ASN A 33 -14.09 -9.48 -0.01
CA ASN A 33 -14.60 -10.60 -0.79
C ASN A 33 -13.45 -11.35 -1.49
N GLU A 34 -12.50 -10.65 -2.09
CA GLU A 34 -11.34 -11.29 -2.73
C GLU A 34 -10.54 -12.12 -1.71
N ILE A 35 -10.30 -11.57 -0.50
CA ILE A 35 -9.58 -12.28 0.56
C ILE A 35 -10.36 -13.52 1.01
N GLU A 36 -11.67 -13.38 1.22
CA GLU A 36 -12.55 -14.49 1.62
C GLU A 36 -12.61 -15.60 0.56
N GLU A 37 -12.66 -15.23 -0.72
CA GLU A 37 -12.71 -16.18 -1.84
C GLU A 37 -11.38 -16.92 -2.04
N MET A 38 -10.23 -16.23 -1.90
CA MET A 38 -8.92 -16.82 -2.21
C MET A 38 -8.26 -17.51 -1.02
N ILE A 39 -8.51 -17.04 0.21
CA ILE A 39 -7.78 -17.46 1.42
C ILE A 39 -8.72 -18.11 2.44
N GLY A 40 -9.98 -17.66 2.49
CA GLY A 40 -10.99 -18.10 3.47
C GLY A 40 -11.00 -17.26 4.75
N MET A 41 -12.16 -17.19 5.43
CA MET A 41 -12.36 -16.32 6.61
C MET A 41 -11.53 -16.66 7.85
N GLU A 42 -11.24 -17.95 8.09
CA GLU A 42 -10.54 -18.39 9.30
C GLU A 42 -9.01 -18.46 9.13
N SER A 43 -8.54 -18.34 7.88
CA SER A 43 -7.14 -18.39 7.53
C SER A 43 -6.47 -17.04 7.73
N LYS A 44 -5.24 -17.04 8.25
CA LYS A 44 -4.43 -15.82 8.33
C LYS A 44 -3.76 -15.55 6.99
N VAL A 45 -3.91 -14.33 6.48
CA VAL A 45 -3.20 -13.87 5.29
C VAL A 45 -1.69 -13.91 5.53
N SER A 46 -0.96 -14.50 4.61
CA SER A 46 0.49 -14.56 4.57
C SER A 46 1.05 -13.88 3.32
N PHE A 47 2.36 -13.66 3.28
CA PHE A 47 3.02 -13.08 2.11
C PHE A 47 2.88 -13.94 0.84
N ILE A 48 2.77 -15.27 0.99
CA ILE A 48 2.64 -16.19 -0.15
C ILE A 48 1.27 -16.01 -0.83
N ASP A 49 0.26 -15.59 -0.07
CA ASP A 49 -1.10 -15.43 -0.57
C ASP A 49 -1.27 -14.18 -1.43
N MET A 50 -0.35 -13.22 -1.31
CA MET A 50 -0.39 -11.96 -2.05
C MET A 50 -0.49 -12.17 -3.57
N LYS A 51 0.09 -13.24 -4.11
CA LYS A 51 0.01 -13.60 -5.53
C LYS A 51 -1.42 -13.93 -6.01
N PHE A 52 -2.35 -14.21 -5.11
CA PHE A 52 -3.75 -14.49 -5.40
C PHE A 52 -4.64 -13.26 -5.22
N LEU A 53 -4.16 -12.21 -4.53
CA LEU A 53 -4.91 -11.01 -4.19
C LEU A 53 -4.62 -9.88 -5.19
N ASN A 54 -5.05 -10.05 -6.44
CA ASN A 54 -4.75 -9.10 -7.52
C ASN A 54 -5.44 -7.75 -7.32
N PHE A 55 -6.70 -7.76 -6.89
CA PHE A 55 -7.47 -6.55 -6.61
C PHE A 55 -6.92 -5.81 -5.39
N THR A 56 -6.57 -6.52 -4.32
CA THR A 56 -5.94 -5.94 -3.13
C THR A 56 -4.60 -5.28 -3.49
N GLN A 57 -3.77 -5.93 -4.32
CA GLN A 57 -2.53 -5.32 -4.83
C GLN A 57 -2.80 -4.06 -5.66
N ALA A 58 -3.83 -4.09 -6.52
CA ALA A 58 -4.23 -2.92 -7.29
C ALA A 58 -4.69 -1.76 -6.38
N VAL A 59 -5.43 -2.05 -5.30
CA VAL A 59 -5.83 -1.04 -4.30
C VAL A 59 -4.61 -0.45 -3.60
N ILE A 60 -3.63 -1.27 -3.19
CA ILE A 60 -2.38 -0.77 -2.59
C ILE A 60 -1.63 0.16 -3.56
N ALA A 61 -1.52 -0.23 -4.84
CA ALA A 61 -0.89 0.58 -5.86
C ALA A 61 -1.62 1.92 -6.06
N GLU A 62 -2.96 1.90 -6.05
CA GLU A 62 -3.77 3.11 -6.18
C GLU A 62 -3.66 4.03 -4.96
N VAL A 63 -3.59 3.47 -3.75
CA VAL A 63 -3.30 4.24 -2.53
C VAL A 63 -1.96 4.93 -2.65
N GLN A 64 -0.92 4.24 -3.13
CA GLN A 64 0.40 4.84 -3.32
C GLN A 64 0.39 5.94 -4.38
N ARG A 65 -0.32 5.73 -5.50
CA ARG A 65 -0.51 6.73 -6.56
C ARG A 65 -1.23 7.98 -6.04
N PHE A 66 -2.28 7.81 -5.24
CA PHE A 66 -3.07 8.90 -4.68
C PHE A 66 -2.32 9.65 -3.58
N ALA A 67 -1.75 8.92 -2.62
CA ALA A 67 -1.09 9.51 -1.46
C ALA A 67 0.19 10.26 -1.83
N CYS A 68 0.91 9.78 -2.86
CA CYS A 68 2.14 10.39 -3.38
C CYS A 68 3.08 10.89 -2.26
N ILE A 69 3.34 10.04 -1.27
CA ILE A 69 3.91 10.41 0.04
C ILE A 69 5.26 11.15 -0.07
N VAL A 70 6.03 10.86 -1.11
CA VAL A 70 7.32 11.51 -1.40
C VAL A 70 7.32 12.01 -2.85
N PRO A 71 6.61 13.11 -3.17
CA PRO A 71 6.32 13.50 -4.54
C PRO A 71 7.56 13.96 -5.32
N PHE A 72 8.60 14.43 -4.61
CA PHE A 72 9.85 14.92 -5.19
C PHE A 72 11.03 13.95 -5.02
N GLY A 73 10.80 12.76 -4.46
CA GLY A 73 11.85 11.82 -4.12
C GLY A 73 12.87 12.36 -3.11
N VAL A 74 14.04 11.71 -3.05
CA VAL A 74 15.19 12.20 -2.29
C VAL A 74 15.96 13.19 -3.17
N PRO A 75 16.43 14.33 -2.66
CA PRO A 75 17.25 15.25 -3.43
C PRO A 75 18.50 14.56 -4.00
N HIS A 76 18.79 14.84 -5.28
CA HIS A 76 19.99 14.38 -5.98
C HIS A 76 20.82 15.59 -6.43
N SER A 77 22.13 15.44 -6.53
CA SER A 77 23.06 16.41 -7.13
C SER A 77 23.84 15.75 -8.26
N ASN A 78 24.24 16.51 -9.27
CA ASN A 78 25.24 16.05 -10.22
C ASN A 78 26.61 15.96 -9.52
N GLU A 79 27.43 14.99 -9.91
CA GLU A 79 28.84 15.03 -9.56
C GLU A 79 29.48 16.12 -10.44
N SER A 80 29.97 17.20 -9.82
CA SER A 80 30.78 18.19 -10.52
C SER A 80 32.11 17.56 -10.89
N ASN A 81 32.32 17.31 -12.18
CA ASN A 81 33.61 16.89 -12.72
C ASN A 81 34.48 18.15 -12.89
N ASP A 82 35.10 18.58 -11.79
CA ASP A 82 36.25 19.48 -11.82
C ASP A 82 37.54 18.65 -11.77
#